data_AF-A0A0F2PAV8-F1
#
_entry.id   AF-A0A0F2PAV8-F1
#
_cell.length_a   1.000
_cell.length_b   1.000
_cell.length_c   1.000
_cell.angle_alpha   90.00
_cell.angle_beta   90.00
_cell.angle_gamma   90.00
#
_symmetry.space_group_name_H-M   'P 1'
#
loop_
_entity.id
_entity.type
_entity.pdbx_description
1 polymer ?
#
loop_
_entity_poly.entity_id
_entity_poly.type
_entity_poly.pdbx_seq_one_letter_code
_entity_poly.pdbx_strand_id
1 'polypeptide(L)'
;WICGELAGSGAVPASSHARNQVALEHYTLMISHYGEDVGVRHARKHIGWYLDTLAPHAPASLKKAMMTSRDADQVWTWFSEALATGGEPVSVLENAA
;
A
#
# COMPACT_ATOMS: atom_id res chain seq x y z
N TRP A 1 8.97 -4.99 -0.90
CA TRP A 1 10.00 -4.70 -1.91
C TRP A 1 9.61 -3.40 -2.61
N ILE A 2 10.16 -2.23 -2.27
CA ILE A 2 11.35 -1.94 -1.44
C ILE A 2 12.59 -2.60 -2.05
N CYS A 3 13.22 -1.92 -2.99
CA CYS A 3 13.88 -2.49 -4.17
C CYS A 3 15.35 -2.89 -3.98
N GLY A 4 15.96 -2.47 -2.88
CA GLY A 4 16.56 -3.44 -1.97
C GLY A 4 18.01 -3.19 -1.53
N GLU A 5 18.43 -2.19 -0.75
CA GLU A 5 17.82 -1.23 0.20
C GLU A 5 17.97 -1.47 1.72
N LEU A 6 17.97 -2.63 2.39
CA LEU A 6 18.21 -4.05 2.06
C LEU A 6 19.57 -4.31 1.36
N ALA A 7 19.88 -5.59 1.13
CA ALA A 7 21.19 -6.13 0.72
C ALA A 7 22.40 -5.80 1.61
N GLY A 8 22.29 -4.85 2.56
CA GLY A 8 23.27 -4.56 3.61
C GLY A 8 23.59 -3.08 3.84
N SER A 9 23.01 -2.15 3.09
CA SER A 9 23.31 -0.72 3.20
C SER A 9 22.37 0.03 4.16
N GLY A 10 22.85 1.14 4.73
CA GLY A 10 22.06 2.05 5.58
C GLY A 10 21.06 2.93 4.81
N ALA A 11 20.52 2.44 3.69
CA ALA A 11 19.63 3.19 2.80
C ALA A 11 18.13 3.04 3.17
N VAL A 12 17.76 2.08 4.03
CA VAL A 12 16.39 1.93 4.54
C VAL A 12 15.98 3.24 5.24
N PRO A 13 14.87 3.90 4.86
CA PRO A 13 14.37 5.05 5.60
C PRO A 13 14.10 4.68 7.06
N ALA A 14 14.66 5.45 8.00
CA ALA A 14 14.63 5.06 9.41
C ALA A 14 13.21 5.08 10.01
N SER A 15 12.41 6.09 9.66
CA SER A 15 11.04 6.26 10.19
C SER A 15 9.99 5.51 9.37
N SER A 16 8.94 5.00 10.03
CA SER A 16 7.80 4.37 9.38
C SER A 16 7.12 5.31 8.38
N HIS A 17 6.99 6.60 8.71
CA HIS A 17 6.42 7.59 7.80
C HIS A 17 7.18 7.66 6.46
N ALA A 18 8.51 7.69 6.47
CA ALA A 18 9.29 7.72 5.22
C ALA A 18 9.18 6.40 4.42
N ARG A 19 9.05 5.25 5.09
CA ARG A 19 8.76 3.96 4.42
C ARG A 19 7.37 3.95 3.78
N ASN A 20 6.38 4.56 4.43
CA ASN A 20 5.03 4.70 3.89
C ASN A 20 5.01 5.61 2.65
N GLN A 21 5.75 6.73 2.66
CA GLN A 21 5.89 7.57 1.47
C GLN A 21 6.52 6.81 0.29
N VAL A 22 7.60 6.07 0.51
CA VAL A 22 8.21 5.20 -0.53
C VAL A 22 7.24 4.14 -1.05
N ALA A 23 6.33 3.64 -0.22
CA ALA A 23 5.30 2.69 -0.65
C ALA A 23 4.24 3.34 -1.56
N LEU A 24 3.76 4.53 -1.19
CA LEU A 24 2.78 5.31 -1.96
C LEU A 24 3.37 5.85 -3.27
N GLU A 25 4.59 6.38 -3.24
CA GLU A 25 5.30 6.86 -4.42
C GLU A 25 5.52 5.72 -5.43
N HIS A 26 5.97 4.55 -4.98
CA HIS A 26 6.14 3.38 -5.85
C HIS A 26 4.80 2.91 -6.45
N TYR A 27 3.69 3.00 -5.70
CA TYR A 27 2.36 2.76 -6.27
C TYR A 27 2.05 3.76 -7.39
N THR A 28 2.17 5.06 -7.13
CA THR A 28 1.87 6.11 -8.12
C THR A 28 2.76 5.99 -9.36
N LEU A 29 4.04 5.62 -9.20
CA LEU A 29 4.96 5.34 -10.31
C LEU A 29 4.51 4.14 -11.16
N MET A 30 3.99 3.06 -10.56
CA MET A 30 3.43 1.94 -11.32
C MET A 30 2.18 2.34 -12.13
N ILE A 31 1.29 3.16 -11.56
CA ILE A 31 0.11 3.68 -12.29
C ILE A 31 0.54 4.62 -13.42
N SER A 32 1.50 5.51 -13.17
CA SER A 32 2.04 6.43 -14.18
C SER A 32 2.75 5.69 -15.33
N HIS A 33 3.48 4.62 -15.04
CA HIS A 33 4.24 3.86 -16.05
C HIS A 33 3.37 2.91 -16.88
N TYR A 34 2.40 2.22 -16.27
CA TYR A 34 1.59 1.20 -16.95
C TYR A 34 0.19 1.68 -17.38
N GLY A 35 -0.24 2.86 -16.94
CA GLY A 35 -1.65 3.28 -16.98
C GLY A 35 -2.49 2.56 -15.91
N GLU A 36 -3.69 3.07 -15.63
CA GLU A 36 -4.55 2.62 -14.52
C GLU A 36 -4.84 1.10 -14.51
N ASP A 37 -5.64 0.60 -15.47
CA ASP A 37 -6.18 -0.76 -15.42
C ASP A 37 -5.08 -1.85 -15.43
N VAL A 38 -3.95 -1.59 -16.11
CA VAL A 38 -2.78 -2.47 -16.13
C VAL A 38 -1.92 -2.28 -14.86
N GLY A 39 -1.65 -1.02 -14.49
CA GLY A 39 -0.84 -0.66 -13.32
C GLY A 39 -1.42 -1.18 -12.01
N VAL A 40 -2.73 -1.07 -11.79
CA VAL A 40 -3.41 -1.64 -10.61
C VAL A 40 -3.21 -3.16 -10.54
N ARG A 41 -3.25 -3.87 -11.68
CA ARG A 41 -2.97 -5.32 -11.70
C ARG A 41 -1.54 -5.65 -11.29
N HIS A 42 -0.54 -4.91 -11.77
CA HIS A 42 0.86 -5.12 -11.37
C HIS A 42 1.12 -4.72 -9.91
N ALA A 43 0.51 -3.63 -9.44
CA ALA A 43 0.69 -3.08 -8.11
C ALA A 43 0.22 -4.02 -6.99
N ARG A 44 -0.78 -4.88 -7.22
CA ARG A 44 -1.35 -5.81 -6.21
C ARG A 44 -0.30 -6.63 -5.45
N LYS A 45 0.72 -7.17 -6.13
CA LYS A 45 1.79 -7.93 -5.43
C LYS A 45 2.61 -7.05 -4.49
N HIS A 46 2.86 -5.81 -4.90
CA HIS A 46 3.64 -4.84 -4.13
C HIS A 46 2.85 -4.36 -2.92
N ILE A 47 1.57 -3.98 -3.10
CA ILE A 47 0.65 -3.63 -2.01
C ILE A 47 0.60 -4.77 -0.99
N GLY A 48 0.48 -6.03 -1.44
CA GLY A 48 0.57 -7.20 -0.57
C GLY A 48 1.83 -7.19 0.31
N TRP A 49 3.01 -7.11 -0.31
CA TRP A 49 4.30 -7.05 0.40
C TRP A 49 4.44 -5.82 1.32
N TYR A 50 3.89 -4.66 0.94
CA TYR A 50 3.94 -3.45 1.76
C TYR A 50 3.04 -3.57 2.99
N LEU A 51 1.80 -4.05 2.84
CA LEU A 51 0.90 -4.30 3.97
C LEU A 51 1.52 -5.31 4.95
N ASP A 52 2.07 -6.40 4.43
CA ASP A 52 2.70 -7.46 5.24
C ASP A 52 3.98 -7.00 5.98
N THR A 53 4.51 -5.81 5.65
CA THR A 53 5.72 -5.22 6.27
C THR A 53 5.44 -3.97 7.10
N LEU A 54 4.48 -3.14 6.69
CA LEU A 54 4.24 -1.77 7.21
C LEU A 54 2.87 -1.61 7.88
N ALA A 55 1.91 -2.49 7.58
CA ALA A 55 0.56 -2.47 8.15
C ALA A 55 0.04 -3.91 8.41
N PRO A 56 0.76 -4.74 9.21
CA PRO A 56 0.50 -6.18 9.31
C PRO A 56 -0.85 -6.54 9.95
N HIS A 57 -1.52 -5.58 10.58
CA HIS A 57 -2.85 -5.73 11.17
C HIS A 57 -3.96 -5.03 10.36
N ALA A 58 -3.66 -4.56 9.14
CA ALA A 58 -4.67 -3.98 8.24
C ALA A 58 -5.82 -4.98 8.00
N PRO A 59 -7.10 -4.56 8.07
CA PRO A 59 -8.23 -5.49 7.98
C PRO A 59 -8.19 -6.35 6.72
N ALA A 60 -8.47 -7.65 6.86
CA ALA A 60 -8.48 -8.59 5.73
C ALA A 60 -9.50 -8.22 4.64
N SER A 61 -10.59 -7.54 5.02
CA SER A 61 -11.55 -6.90 4.11
C SER A 61 -10.92 -5.79 3.27
N LEU A 62 -10.15 -4.89 3.90
CA LEU A 62 -9.45 -3.78 3.25
C LEU A 62 -8.33 -4.28 2.33
N LYS A 63 -7.54 -5.28 2.77
CA LYS A 63 -6.57 -5.97 1.91
C LYS A 63 -7.27 -6.62 0.71
N LYS A 64 -8.42 -7.28 0.89
CA LYS A 64 -9.20 -7.87 -0.21
C LYS A 64 -9.74 -6.81 -1.18
N ALA A 65 -10.19 -5.64 -0.70
CA ALA A 65 -10.66 -4.55 -1.54
C ALA A 65 -9.56 -4.02 -2.46
N MET A 66 -8.37 -3.74 -1.92
CA MET A 66 -7.18 -3.37 -2.70
C MET A 66 -6.74 -4.47 -3.69
N MET A 67 -6.85 -5.75 -3.33
CA MET A 67 -6.49 -6.85 -4.22
C MET A 67 -7.47 -7.07 -5.39
N THR A 68 -8.68 -6.51 -5.34
CA THR A 68 -9.75 -6.79 -6.30
C THR A 68 -10.17 -5.59 -7.16
N SER A 69 -10.11 -4.36 -6.63
CA SER A 69 -10.46 -3.13 -7.36
C SER A 69 -9.64 -2.89 -8.63
N ARG A 70 -10.21 -2.13 -9.59
CA ARG A 70 -9.56 -1.65 -10.82
C ARG A 70 -9.33 -0.14 -10.84
N ASP A 71 -10.00 0.58 -9.94
CA ASP A 71 -9.89 2.03 -9.73
C ASP A 71 -8.57 2.32 -9.00
N ALA A 72 -7.73 3.19 -9.57
CA ALA A 72 -6.41 3.50 -9.00
C ALA A 72 -6.50 4.44 -7.79
N ASP A 73 -7.28 5.51 -7.87
CA ASP A 73 -7.36 6.54 -6.83
C ASP A 73 -8.00 5.98 -5.55
N GLN A 74 -9.00 5.12 -5.69
CA GLN A 74 -9.62 4.42 -4.56
C GLN A 74 -8.65 3.43 -3.90
N VAL A 75 -7.81 2.73 -4.67
CA VAL A 75 -6.77 1.84 -4.14
C VAL A 75 -5.65 2.63 -3.47
N TRP A 76 -5.24 3.77 -4.03
CA TRP A 76 -4.27 4.67 -3.40
C TRP A 76 -4.77 5.16 -2.04
N THR A 77 -6.05 5.56 -1.99
CA THR A 77 -6.72 6.04 -0.77
C THR A 77 -6.67 4.99 0.35
N TRP A 78 -7.19 3.78 0.09
CA TRP A 78 -7.16 2.68 1.07
C TRP A 78 -5.76 2.25 1.48
N PHE A 79 -4.79 2.36 0.57
CA PHE A 79 -3.40 2.00 0.84
C PHE A 79 -2.72 3.06 1.72
N SER A 80 -2.99 4.34 1.48
CA SER A 80 -2.55 5.48 2.30
C SER A 80 -3.11 5.40 3.72
N GLU A 81 -4.42 5.13 3.84
CA GLU A 81 -5.10 4.90 5.13
C GLU A 81 -4.48 3.73 5.89
N ALA A 82 -4.36 2.54 5.26
CA ALA A 82 -3.81 1.35 5.89
C ALA A 82 -2.36 1.54 6.39
N LEU A 83 -1.54 2.28 5.63
CA LEU A 83 -0.18 2.63 6.02
C LEU A 83 -0.16 3.67 7.16
N ALA A 84 -1.05 4.67 7.12
CA ALA A 84 -1.13 5.73 8.13
C ALA A 84 -1.59 5.21 9.50
N THR A 85 -2.54 4.25 9.55
CA THR A 85 -3.02 3.68 10.82
C THR A 85 -2.04 2.67 11.45
N GLY A 86 -0.92 2.35 10.77
CA GLY A 86 0.27 1.75 11.39
C GLY A 86 0.12 0.35 12.01
N GLY A 87 -1.00 -0.33 11.77
CA GLY A 87 -1.33 -1.61 12.40
C GLY A 87 -2.15 -1.52 13.70
N GLU A 88 -2.70 -0.36 14.06
CA GLU A 88 -3.85 -0.35 14.98
C GLU A 88 -5.10 -0.90 14.26
N PRO A 89 -5.98 -1.65 14.96
CA PRO A 89 -7.17 -2.23 14.35
C PRO A 89 -8.18 -1.13 14.01
N VAL A 90 -8.32 -0.83 12.72
CA VAL A 90 -9.34 0.10 12.19
C VAL A 90 -10.73 -0.41 12.55
N SER A 91 -11.34 0.20 13.57
CA SER A 91 -12.78 0.15 13.80
C SER A 91 -13.48 1.18 12.92
N VAL A 92 -14.80 0.98 12.76
CA VAL A 92 -15.77 1.70 11.91
C VAL A 92 -16.05 1.00 10.57
N LEU A 93 -16.94 0.01 10.67
CA LEU A 93 -17.97 -0.21 9.65
C LEU A 93 -19.03 0.90 9.82
N GLU A 94 -19.02 1.94 8.99
CA GLU A 94 -20.18 2.80 8.78
C GLU A 94 -19.99 3.72 7.56
N ASN A 95 -20.64 3.36 6.45
CA ASN A 95 -21.38 4.24 5.53
C ASN A 95 -21.78 3.46 4.26
N ALA A 96 -22.86 2.69 4.40
CA ALA A 96 -23.64 2.17 3.28
C ALA A 96 -25.12 2.48 3.59
N ALA A 97 -25.58 3.61 3.07
CA ALA A 97 -26.93 4.17 3.19
C ALA A 97 -27.31 4.83 1.86
#